data_AF-A0AAV2M2T8-F1
#
_entry.id   AF-A0AAV2M2T8-F1
#
_cell.length_a   1.000
_cell.length_b   1.000
_cell.length_c   1.000
_cell.angle_alpha   90.00
_cell.angle_beta   90.00
_cell.angle_gamma   90.00
#
_symmetry.space_group_name_H-M   'P 1'
#
loop_
_entity.id
_entity.type
_entity.pdbx_description
1 polymer ?
#
loop_
_entity_poly.entity_id
_entity_poly.type
_entity_poly.pdbx_seq_one_letter_code
_entity_poly.pdbx_strand_id
1 'polypeptide(L)'
;MFLVKDGNGNFGSDRDALPAGGRTLRWKSSSRRKVVSADGIDLTPVSADGIDLTPVSADGIHLTPVSGDGKNLTPVSGDGKNLTPVSAHGKNLTPVSADGIHLTPVSADGIDLTPVSADGIHLTPVSADGIHLTPVSADGIHLTPVSADGIHLTPVSAHGKNLTPVSAHGKNLTPVSAHGKNLTPVSAHGKNLTW
;
A
#
# COMPACT_ATOMS: atom_id res chain seq x y z
N MET A 1 -12.18 -21.75 1.61
CA MET A 1 -13.19 -21.47 2.66
C MET A 1 -12.99 -20.04 3.13
N PHE A 2 -13.97 -19.16 2.94
CA PHE A 2 -13.85 -17.74 3.26
C PHE A 2 -14.46 -17.46 4.64
N LEU A 3 -13.68 -16.90 5.55
CA LEU A 3 -14.17 -16.46 6.86
C LEU A 3 -14.16 -14.94 6.90
N VAL A 4 -15.35 -14.34 6.94
CA VAL A 4 -15.53 -12.91 7.20
C VAL A 4 -15.90 -12.76 8.66
N LYS A 5 -15.04 -12.11 9.43
CA LYS A 5 -15.31 -11.74 10.83
C LYS A 5 -15.81 -10.31 10.86
N ASP A 6 -17.00 -10.09 11.40
CA ASP A 6 -17.52 -8.74 11.60
C ASP A 6 -16.81 -8.05 12.78
N GLY A 7 -17.04 -6.74 12.93
CA GLY A 7 -16.45 -5.93 14.00
C GLY A 7 -16.86 -6.35 15.42
N ASN A 8 -17.83 -7.25 15.56
CA ASN A 8 -18.33 -7.78 16.83
C ASN A 8 -17.78 -9.18 17.15
N GLY A 9 -16.92 -9.71 16.28
CA GLY A 9 -16.26 -10.99 16.46
C GLY A 9 -17.09 -12.20 16.07
N ASN A 10 -18.25 -12.00 15.44
CA ASN A 10 -19.08 -13.08 14.93
C ASN A 10 -18.58 -13.55 13.57
N PHE A 11 -18.57 -14.87 13.40
CA PHE A 11 -18.35 -15.50 12.10
C PHE A 11 -19.69 -15.52 11.36
N GLY A 12 -19.92 -14.49 10.55
CA GLY A 12 -21.02 -14.51 9.59
C GLY A 12 -20.62 -15.38 8.40
N SER A 13 -21.28 -16.52 8.21
CA SER A 13 -21.27 -17.20 6.91
C SER A 13 -22.14 -16.36 5.97
N ASP A 14 -21.59 -15.30 5.39
CA ASP A 14 -22.26 -14.68 4.25
C ASP A 14 -22.35 -15.76 3.17
N ARG A 15 -23.57 -16.02 2.68
CA ARG A 15 -23.96 -17.22 1.91
C ARG A 15 -23.33 -17.33 0.51
N ASP A 16 -22.27 -16.58 0.27
CA ASP A 16 -21.51 -16.58 -0.97
C ASP A 16 -20.10 -17.10 -0.66
N ALA A 17 -19.88 -18.40 -0.85
CA ALA A 17 -18.54 -18.87 -1.16
C ALA A 17 -18.02 -18.03 -2.33
N LEU A 18 -16.97 -17.22 -2.13
CA LEU A 18 -16.41 -16.36 -3.17
C LEU A 18 -15.80 -17.28 -4.25
N PRO A 19 -16.36 -17.38 -5.47
CA PRO A 19 -15.68 -18.08 -6.55
C PRO A 19 -14.49 -17.22 -7.00
N ALA A 20 -13.47 -17.87 -7.56
CA ALA A 20 -12.32 -17.21 -8.16
C ALA A 20 -12.79 -16.21 -9.24
N GLY A 21 -12.79 -14.92 -8.90
CA GLY A 21 -13.27 -13.84 -9.76
C GLY A 21 -13.59 -12.59 -8.94
N GLY A 22 -12.82 -11.52 -9.18
CA GLY A 22 -12.92 -10.26 -8.46
C GLY A 22 -14.34 -9.74 -8.32
N ARG A 23 -14.72 -9.37 -7.09
CA ARG A 23 -16.04 -8.77 -6.79
C ARG A 23 -15.89 -7.34 -6.31
N THR A 24 -16.82 -6.49 -6.76
CA THR A 24 -17.06 -5.17 -6.18
C THR A 24 -17.92 -5.29 -4.93
N LEU A 25 -17.34 -4.99 -3.77
CA LEU A 25 -18.07 -4.94 -2.51
C LEU A 25 -18.47 -3.49 -2.22
N ARG A 26 -19.75 -3.20 -2.01
CA ARG A 26 -20.21 -1.86 -1.62
C ARG A 26 -20.55 -1.83 -0.13
N TRP A 27 -20.05 -0.82 0.56
CA TRP A 27 -20.13 -0.66 2.01
C TRP A 27 -20.86 0.63 2.33
N LYS A 28 -21.79 0.57 3.28
CA LYS A 28 -22.61 1.72 3.68
C LYS A 28 -22.09 2.45 4.92
N SER A 29 -20.99 1.98 5.53
CA SER A 29 -20.45 2.55 6.78
C SER A 29 -19.03 2.05 7.03
N SER A 30 -18.21 2.84 7.74
CA SER A 30 -16.89 2.47 8.26
C SER A 30 -16.97 1.14 9.02
N SER A 31 -16.47 0.06 8.43
CA SER A 31 -16.47 -1.26 9.05
C SER A 31 -15.08 -1.85 8.98
N ARG A 32 -14.48 -2.16 10.13
CA ARG A 32 -13.27 -2.98 10.17
C ARG A 32 -13.64 -4.39 9.77
N ARG A 33 -12.97 -4.92 8.74
CA ARG A 33 -13.17 -6.32 8.37
C ARG A 33 -11.88 -7.06 8.15
N LYS A 34 -11.93 -8.32 8.56
CA LYS A 34 -10.92 -9.32 8.27
C LYS A 34 -11.51 -10.31 7.27
N VAL A 35 -10.80 -10.48 6.16
CA VAL A 35 -11.12 -11.47 5.13
C VAL A 35 -9.99 -12.47 5.13
N VAL A 36 -10.28 -13.76 5.27
CA VAL A 36 -9.25 -14.80 5.24
C VAL A 36 -9.60 -15.80 4.15
N SER A 37 -8.61 -16.10 3.31
CA SER A 37 -8.68 -17.10 2.24
C SER A 37 -7.40 -17.93 2.23
N ALA A 38 -7.50 -19.20 1.83
CA ALA A 38 -6.32 -19.98 1.47
C ALA A 38 -5.89 -19.63 0.02
N ASP A 39 -6.87 -19.43 -0.86
CA ASP A 39 -6.70 -19.08 -2.25
C ASP A 39 -6.63 -17.54 -2.46
N GLY A 40 -6.38 -17.12 -3.71
CA GLY A 40 -6.48 -15.75 -4.22
C GLY A 40 -7.54 -14.85 -3.59
N ILE A 41 -7.16 -13.67 -3.10
CA ILE A 41 -8.10 -12.59 -2.76
C ILE A 41 -8.11 -11.52 -3.86
N ASP A 42 -9.28 -11.24 -4.42
CA ASP A 42 -9.52 -10.11 -5.33
C ASP A 42 -10.75 -9.31 -4.87
N LEU A 43 -10.53 -8.09 -4.36
CA LEU A 43 -11.58 -7.24 -3.79
C LEU A 43 -11.51 -5.81 -4.30
N THR A 44 -12.67 -5.25 -4.65
CA THR A 44 -12.82 -3.84 -5.01
C THR A 44 -13.83 -3.14 -4.09
N PRO A 45 -13.49 -2.92 -2.81
CA PRO A 45 -14.43 -2.37 -1.83
C PRO A 45 -14.62 -0.86 -2.03
N VAL A 46 -15.86 -0.39 -1.96
CA VAL A 46 -16.25 1.02 -2.11
C VAL A 46 -16.99 1.49 -0.86
N SER A 47 -16.53 2.59 -0.25
CA SER A 47 -17.11 3.17 0.98
C SER A 47 -17.08 4.71 0.94
N ALA A 48 -18.11 5.39 1.45
CA ALA A 48 -18.01 6.84 1.65
C ALA A 48 -17.10 7.18 2.85
N ASP A 49 -17.30 6.47 3.97
CA ASP A 49 -16.83 6.86 5.31
C ASP A 49 -15.52 6.16 5.76
N GLY A 50 -14.68 5.75 4.80
CA GLY A 50 -13.40 5.08 5.05
C GLY A 50 -13.45 3.55 4.97
N ILE A 51 -12.27 2.94 4.86
CA ILE A 51 -12.08 1.48 4.73
C ILE A 51 -10.95 1.01 5.65
N ASP A 52 -11.27 0.07 6.55
CA ASP A 52 -10.28 -0.65 7.36
C ASP A 52 -10.35 -2.16 7.04
N LEU A 53 -9.32 -2.66 6.36
CA LEU A 53 -9.28 -4.04 5.87
C LEU A 53 -7.96 -4.74 6.17
N THR A 54 -8.09 -5.98 6.61
CA THR A 54 -7.00 -6.89 6.98
C THR A 54 -7.11 -8.21 6.21
N PRO A 55 -7.04 -8.23 4.85
CA PRO A 55 -7.17 -9.47 4.12
C PRO A 55 -5.91 -10.33 4.29
N VAL A 56 -6.10 -11.62 4.51
CA VAL A 56 -5.03 -12.61 4.71
C VAL A 56 -5.23 -13.73 3.69
N SER A 57 -4.24 -13.94 2.84
CA SER A 57 -4.21 -15.00 1.83
C SER A 57 -2.95 -15.86 1.96
N ALA A 58 -2.99 -17.13 1.57
CA ALA A 58 -1.76 -17.84 1.23
C ALA A 58 -1.37 -17.49 -0.22
N ASP A 59 -2.31 -17.67 -1.15
CA ASP A 59 -2.13 -17.39 -2.56
C ASP A 59 -2.55 -15.94 -2.87
N GLY A 60 -1.61 -15.00 -2.94
CA GLY A 60 -1.75 -13.63 -3.47
C GLY A 60 -2.90 -12.70 -3.02
N ILE A 61 -2.69 -11.38 -3.10
CA ILE A 61 -3.75 -10.39 -2.83
C ILE A 61 -3.79 -9.28 -3.89
N HIS A 62 -4.96 -9.09 -4.50
CA HIS A 62 -5.32 -7.98 -5.38
C HIS A 62 -6.41 -7.12 -4.72
N LEU A 63 -6.12 -5.83 -4.44
CA LEU A 63 -7.12 -4.91 -3.87
C LEU A 63 -7.17 -3.59 -4.62
N THR A 64 -8.37 -3.16 -5.00
CA THR A 64 -8.60 -1.83 -5.60
C THR A 64 -9.66 -1.03 -4.82
N PRO A 65 -9.44 -0.72 -3.54
CA PRO A 65 -10.45 -0.10 -2.70
C PRO A 65 -10.61 1.38 -3.07
N VAL A 66 -11.84 1.88 -3.02
CA VAL A 66 -12.20 3.29 -3.31
C VAL A 66 -12.95 3.88 -2.12
N SER A 67 -12.52 5.04 -1.61
CA SER A 67 -13.25 5.71 -0.53
C SER A 67 -13.21 7.23 -0.59
N GLY A 68 -14.17 7.90 0.04
CA GLY A 68 -14.08 9.34 0.30
C GLY A 68 -13.07 9.59 1.41
N ASP A 69 -13.29 8.97 2.57
CA ASP A 69 -12.48 9.16 3.77
C ASP A 69 -11.31 8.17 3.92
N GLY A 70 -10.50 8.43 4.95
CA GLY A 70 -9.21 7.77 5.15
C GLY A 70 -9.26 6.24 5.29
N LYS A 71 -8.12 5.62 4.99
CA LYS A 71 -8.00 4.15 4.88
C LYS A 71 -6.86 3.59 5.70
N ASN A 72 -7.12 2.45 6.32
CA ASN A 72 -6.10 1.59 6.91
C ASN A 72 -6.18 0.22 6.23
N LEU A 73 -5.19 -0.13 5.40
CA LEU A 73 -5.15 -1.45 4.78
C LEU A 73 -3.89 -2.18 5.21
N THR A 74 -4.07 -3.37 5.77
CA THR A 74 -3.00 -4.21 6.30
C THR A 74 -3.07 -5.63 5.69
N PRO A 75 -3.01 -5.77 4.36
CA PRO A 75 -3.08 -7.08 3.74
C PRO A 75 -1.84 -7.90 4.09
N VAL A 76 -2.00 -9.22 4.23
CA VAL A 76 -0.93 -10.18 4.52
C VAL A 76 -1.04 -11.34 3.53
N SER A 77 0.04 -11.71 2.85
CA SER A 77 0.04 -12.80 1.86
C SER A 77 1.32 -13.60 1.98
N GLY A 78 1.26 -14.91 1.71
CA GLY A 78 2.44 -15.70 1.39
C GLY A 78 3.03 -15.18 0.08
N ASP A 79 2.23 -15.22 -0.98
CA ASP A 79 2.69 -14.80 -2.30
C ASP A 79 2.59 -13.28 -2.53
N GLY A 80 2.79 -12.86 -3.78
CA GLY A 80 2.83 -11.46 -4.20
C GLY A 80 1.53 -10.68 -4.02
N LYS A 81 1.67 -9.35 -3.97
CA LYS A 81 0.53 -8.42 -3.84
C LYS A 81 0.52 -7.31 -4.86
N ASN A 82 -0.69 -6.90 -5.23
CA ASN A 82 -0.94 -5.73 -6.04
C ASN A 82 -2.10 -4.91 -5.46
N LEU A 83 -1.81 -3.71 -4.96
CA LEU A 83 -2.82 -2.84 -4.35
C LEU A 83 -2.87 -1.47 -5.04
N THR A 84 -4.06 -1.07 -5.44
CA THR A 84 -4.32 0.21 -6.13
C THR A 84 -5.41 1.03 -5.41
N PRO A 85 -5.22 1.37 -4.12
CA PRO A 85 -6.24 2.08 -3.36
C PRO A 85 -6.38 3.53 -3.83
N VAL A 86 -7.61 4.04 -3.90
CA VAL A 86 -7.95 5.44 -4.25
C VAL A 86 -8.75 6.10 -3.12
N SER A 87 -8.37 7.29 -2.66
CA SER A 87 -9.09 8.02 -1.60
C SER A 87 -9.06 9.51 -1.86
N ALA A 88 -10.05 10.26 -1.38
CA ALA A 88 -9.90 11.71 -1.29
C ALA A 88 -9.00 12.06 -0.10
N HIS A 89 -9.27 11.51 1.08
CA HIS A 89 -8.50 11.79 2.30
C HIS A 89 -7.36 10.78 2.56
N GLY A 90 -6.47 11.13 3.49
CA GLY A 90 -5.21 10.43 3.78
C GLY A 90 -5.30 8.91 3.99
N LYS A 91 -4.23 8.20 3.66
CA LYS A 91 -4.16 6.72 3.73
C LYS A 91 -2.94 6.20 4.44
N ASN A 92 -3.15 5.12 5.18
CA ASN A 92 -2.10 4.28 5.76
C ASN A 92 -2.16 2.87 5.16
N LEU A 93 -1.07 2.42 4.52
CA LEU A 93 -0.96 1.06 3.98
C LEU A 93 0.25 0.34 4.56
N THR A 94 0.03 -0.84 5.14
CA THR A 94 1.09 -1.65 5.76
C THR A 94 1.10 -3.10 5.22
N PRO A 95 1.25 -3.31 3.90
CA PRO A 95 1.20 -4.65 3.33
C PRO A 95 2.45 -5.48 3.66
N VAL A 96 2.26 -6.77 3.98
CA VAL A 96 3.35 -7.72 4.31
C VAL A 96 3.33 -9.00 3.45
N SER A 97 4.31 -9.23 2.57
CA SER A 97 4.34 -10.37 1.63
C SER A 97 5.70 -11.07 1.62
N ALA A 98 5.77 -12.37 1.35
CA ALA A 98 7.06 -13.01 1.04
C ALA A 98 7.50 -12.63 -0.38
N ASP A 99 6.68 -12.93 -1.40
CA ASP A 99 7.09 -12.94 -2.82
C ASP A 99 6.99 -11.60 -3.58
N GLY A 100 6.76 -10.49 -2.87
CA GLY A 100 6.88 -9.14 -3.43
C GLY A 100 5.62 -8.28 -3.33
N ILE A 101 5.80 -6.95 -3.38
CA ILE A 101 4.73 -5.97 -3.22
C ILE A 101 4.75 -4.92 -4.34
N HIS A 102 3.60 -4.72 -4.99
CA HIS A 102 3.35 -3.64 -5.94
C HIS A 102 2.24 -2.72 -5.40
N LEU A 103 2.52 -1.43 -5.17
CA LEU A 103 1.53 -0.45 -4.71
C LEU A 103 1.47 0.78 -5.61
N THR A 104 0.26 1.15 -6.01
CA THR A 104 -0.01 2.39 -6.76
C THR A 104 -1.13 3.23 -6.11
N PRO A 105 -0.96 3.70 -4.86
CA PRO A 105 -2.01 4.43 -4.16
C PRO A 105 -2.15 5.88 -4.69
N VAL A 106 -3.39 6.36 -4.78
CA VAL A 106 -3.70 7.73 -5.25
C VAL A 106 -4.57 8.49 -4.25
N SER A 107 -4.07 9.58 -3.65
CA SER A 107 -4.74 10.33 -2.58
C SER A 107 -4.71 11.84 -2.83
N ALA A 108 -5.71 12.62 -2.40
CA ALA A 108 -5.54 14.07 -2.34
C ALA A 108 -4.70 14.44 -1.11
N ASP A 109 -5.16 14.09 0.10
CA ASP A 109 -4.66 14.65 1.37
C ASP A 109 -3.51 13.84 2.03
N GLY A 110 -2.65 13.21 1.25
CA GLY A 110 -1.45 12.53 1.74
C GLY A 110 -1.49 10.99 1.72
N ILE A 111 -0.30 10.37 1.75
CA ILE A 111 -0.10 8.92 1.72
C ILE A 111 1.07 8.51 2.66
N ASP A 112 0.80 7.56 3.56
CA ASP A 112 1.80 6.93 4.40
C ASP A 112 1.88 5.41 4.10
N LEU A 113 3.05 4.94 3.63
CA LEU A 113 3.28 3.53 3.27
C LEU A 113 4.43 2.91 4.06
N THR A 114 4.16 1.76 4.69
CA THR A 114 5.16 0.95 5.40
C THR A 114 5.18 -0.52 4.90
N PRO A 115 5.37 -0.78 3.59
CA PRO A 115 5.36 -2.14 3.05
C PRO A 115 6.60 -2.93 3.50
N VAL A 116 6.40 -4.23 3.74
CA VAL A 116 7.45 -5.17 4.13
C VAL A 116 7.43 -6.39 3.22
N SER A 117 8.56 -6.71 2.60
CA SER A 117 8.66 -7.90 1.74
C SER A 117 10.03 -8.59 1.77
N ALA A 118 10.08 -9.90 1.58
CA ALA A 118 11.34 -10.58 1.30
C ALA A 118 11.83 -10.22 -0.12
N ASP A 119 11.03 -10.51 -1.14
CA ASP A 119 11.50 -10.60 -2.54
C ASP A 119 11.40 -9.30 -3.36
N GLY A 120 10.94 -8.21 -2.76
CA GLY A 120 11.07 -6.87 -3.35
C GLY A 120 9.83 -5.98 -3.23
N ILE A 121 10.04 -4.68 -3.40
CA ILE A 121 8.99 -3.67 -3.28
C ILE A 121 9.04 -2.69 -4.46
N HIS A 122 7.90 -2.48 -5.12
CA HIS A 122 7.68 -1.49 -6.17
C HIS A 122 6.55 -0.52 -5.77
N LEU A 123 6.87 0.75 -5.55
CA LEU A 123 5.89 1.77 -5.13
C LEU A 123 5.83 2.93 -6.12
N THR A 124 4.63 3.26 -6.58
CA THR A 124 4.34 4.44 -7.40
C THR A 124 3.19 5.30 -6.81
N PRO A 125 3.33 5.80 -5.57
CA PRO A 125 2.29 6.61 -4.93
C PRO A 125 2.16 7.99 -5.57
N VAL A 126 0.93 8.48 -5.66
CA VAL A 126 0.60 9.81 -6.18
C VAL A 126 -0.24 10.57 -5.17
N SER A 127 0.20 11.75 -4.74
CA SER A 127 -0.56 12.58 -3.82
C SER A 127 -0.45 14.08 -4.06
N ALA A 128 -1.49 14.86 -3.80
CA ALA A 128 -1.36 16.31 -3.73
C ALA A 128 -0.53 16.71 -2.49
N ASP A 129 -0.97 16.31 -1.29
CA ASP A 129 -0.52 16.94 -0.03
C ASP A 129 0.59 16.20 0.72
N GLY A 130 1.32 15.31 0.04
CA GLY A 130 2.57 14.73 0.56
C GLY A 130 2.60 13.21 0.60
N ILE A 131 3.83 12.66 0.67
CA ILE A 131 4.05 11.20 0.71
C ILE A 131 5.14 10.85 1.73
N HIS A 132 4.87 9.91 2.64
CA HIS A 132 5.86 9.31 3.54
C HIS A 132 6.01 7.80 3.24
N LEU A 133 7.22 7.36 2.88
CA LEU A 133 7.52 5.96 2.57
C LEU A 133 8.62 5.41 3.47
N THR A 134 8.32 4.32 4.17
CA THR A 134 9.27 3.54 4.99
C THR A 134 9.34 2.05 4.55
N PRO A 135 9.57 1.75 3.26
CA PRO A 135 9.58 0.37 2.76
C PRO A 135 10.78 -0.42 3.30
N VAL A 136 10.55 -1.69 3.62
CA VAL A 136 11.57 -2.63 4.10
C VAL A 136 11.60 -3.86 3.21
N SER A 137 12.73 -4.15 2.56
CA SER A 137 12.87 -5.36 1.73
C SER A 137 14.24 -6.03 1.80
N ALA A 138 14.30 -7.36 1.73
CA ALA A 138 15.57 -8.05 1.56
C ALA A 138 16.13 -7.81 0.14
N ASP A 139 15.36 -8.07 -0.91
CA ASP A 139 15.88 -8.21 -2.27
C ASP A 139 15.77 -6.95 -3.16
N GLY A 140 15.04 -5.92 -2.72
CA GLY A 140 15.21 -4.58 -3.26
C GLY A 140 13.98 -3.70 -3.29
N ILE A 141 14.24 -2.40 -3.54
CA ILE A 141 13.22 -1.36 -3.48
C ILE A 141 13.29 -0.43 -4.69
N HIS A 142 12.18 -0.31 -5.41
CA HIS A 142 11.95 0.63 -6.51
C HIS A 142 10.86 1.63 -6.13
N LEU A 143 11.21 2.91 -5.98
CA LEU A 143 10.27 3.98 -5.61
C LEU A 143 10.20 5.06 -6.68
N THR A 144 8.98 5.35 -7.15
CA THR A 144 8.69 6.51 -8.01
C THR A 144 7.53 7.35 -7.45
N PRO A 145 7.68 7.93 -6.24
CA PRO A 145 6.64 8.77 -5.64
C PRO A 145 6.48 10.08 -6.37
N VAL A 146 5.23 10.52 -6.54
CA VAL A 146 4.88 11.80 -7.18
C VAL A 146 4.02 12.62 -6.22
N SER A 147 4.51 13.79 -5.80
CA SER A 147 3.72 14.67 -4.93
C SER A 147 3.85 16.16 -5.25
N ALA A 148 2.78 16.93 -5.08
CA ALA A 148 2.89 18.39 -5.13
C ALA A 148 3.67 18.92 -3.91
N ASP A 149 3.25 18.53 -2.69
CA ASP A 149 3.67 19.22 -1.45
C ASP A 149 4.67 18.47 -0.55
N GLY A 150 5.25 17.38 -1.04
CA GLY A 150 6.52 16.88 -0.48
C GLY A 150 6.65 15.37 -0.39
N ILE A 151 7.89 14.92 -0.27
CA ILE A 151 8.21 13.49 -0.22
C ILE A 151 9.26 13.22 0.88
N HIS A 152 8.93 12.30 1.78
CA HIS A 152 9.82 11.77 2.82
C HIS A 152 10.07 10.27 2.56
N LEU A 153 11.31 9.88 2.26
CA LEU A 153 11.69 8.49 2.00
C LEU A 153 12.74 7.97 2.98
N THR A 154 12.42 6.88 3.67
CA THR A 154 13.32 6.13 4.56
C THR A 154 13.37 4.64 4.16
N PRO A 155 13.70 4.30 2.89
CA PRO A 155 13.74 2.90 2.48
C PRO A 155 14.85 2.16 3.21
N VAL A 156 14.62 0.89 3.54
CA VAL A 156 15.60 -0.02 4.13
C VAL A 156 15.66 -1.28 3.27
N SER A 157 16.84 -1.60 2.72
CA SER A 157 16.97 -2.85 1.97
C SER A 157 18.36 -3.45 2.02
N ALA A 158 18.43 -4.78 2.12
CA ALA A 158 19.70 -5.50 2.07
C ALA A 158 20.33 -5.38 0.66
N HIS A 159 19.53 -5.50 -0.40
CA HIS A 159 19.99 -5.45 -1.78
C HIS A 159 19.28 -4.40 -2.62
N GLY A 160 20.01 -3.42 -3.15
CA GLY A 160 19.59 -2.59 -4.27
C GLY A 160 18.47 -1.59 -3.97
N LYS A 161 18.65 -0.36 -4.43
CA LYS A 161 17.57 0.65 -4.44
C LYS A 161 17.59 1.47 -5.70
N ASN A 162 16.41 1.73 -6.24
CA ASN A 162 16.19 2.70 -7.29
C ASN A 162 15.11 3.70 -6.84
N LEU A 163 15.50 4.94 -6.57
CA LEU A 163 14.58 5.98 -6.12
C LEU A 163 14.53 7.12 -7.15
N THR A 164 13.34 7.35 -7.69
CA THR A 164 13.03 8.46 -8.61
C THR A 164 11.88 9.30 -8.05
N PRO A 165 12.08 10.04 -6.94
CA PRO A 165 11.04 10.91 -6.40
C PRO A 165 10.82 12.14 -7.28
N VAL A 166 9.56 12.47 -7.53
CA VAL A 166 9.13 13.65 -8.27
C VAL A 166 8.30 14.54 -7.35
N SER A 167 8.74 15.75 -7.07
CA SER A 167 7.92 16.67 -6.28
C SER A 167 8.13 18.13 -6.64
N ALA A 168 7.03 18.90 -6.63
CA ALA A 168 7.07 20.33 -6.85
C ALA A 168 7.75 21.06 -5.69
N HIS A 169 7.45 20.66 -4.45
CA HIS A 169 7.98 21.25 -3.22
C HIS A 169 8.57 20.23 -2.24
N GLY A 170 9.87 20.37 -1.91
CA GLY A 170 10.48 19.72 -0.74
C GLY A 170 10.70 18.20 -0.84
N LYS A 171 11.89 17.73 -0.45
CA LYS A 171 12.20 16.30 -0.34
C LYS A 171 13.13 16.04 0.83
N ASN A 172 12.90 14.92 1.52
CA ASN A 172 13.80 14.38 2.52
C ASN A 172 14.04 12.88 2.21
N LEU A 173 15.29 12.50 2.03
CA LEU A 173 15.69 11.16 1.60
C LEU A 173 16.76 10.62 2.54
N THR A 174 16.46 9.53 3.25
CA THR A 174 17.39 8.85 4.16
C THR A 174 17.47 7.34 3.87
N PRO A 175 18.05 6.94 2.71
CA PRO A 175 18.08 5.53 2.30
C PRO A 175 19.18 4.69 2.98
N VAL A 176 18.79 3.62 3.68
CA VAL A 176 19.72 2.67 4.35
C VAL A 176 19.87 1.35 3.58
N SER A 177 21.02 1.07 2.98
CA SER A 177 21.25 -0.19 2.25
C SER A 177 22.63 -0.76 2.46
N ALA A 178 22.72 -2.09 2.49
CA ALA A 178 23.99 -2.81 2.55
C ALA A 178 24.70 -2.86 1.18
N HIS A 179 23.97 -2.96 0.05
CA HIS A 179 24.55 -3.06 -1.30
C HIS A 179 23.73 -2.33 -2.38
N GLY A 180 24.37 -1.53 -3.24
CA GLY A 180 23.79 -0.96 -4.48
C GLY A 180 22.77 0.17 -4.29
N LYS A 181 23.03 1.35 -4.89
CA LYS A 181 22.11 2.51 -4.82
C LYS A 181 22.09 3.27 -6.16
N ASN A 182 20.90 3.54 -6.70
CA ASN A 182 20.66 4.49 -7.78
C ASN A 182 19.59 5.51 -7.34
N LEU A 183 19.89 6.81 -7.48
CA LEU A 183 19.06 7.90 -7.01
C LEU A 183 18.96 8.98 -8.08
N THR A 184 17.74 9.23 -8.58
CA THR A 184 17.45 10.23 -9.60
C THR A 184 16.29 11.14 -9.17
N PRO A 185 16.52 12.10 -8.26
CA PRO A 185 15.47 13.02 -7.81
C PRO A 185 15.14 14.09 -8.86
N VAL A 186 13.85 14.36 -9.09
CA VAL A 186 13.36 15.41 -10.01
C VAL A 186 12.51 16.44 -9.26
N SER A 187 12.97 17.69 -9.10
CA SER A 187 12.22 18.72 -8.36
C SER A 187 12.15 20.04 -9.10
N ALA A 188 11.02 20.74 -8.97
CA ALA A 188 10.84 22.11 -9.47
C ALA A 188 11.45 23.14 -8.49
N HIS A 189 11.23 23.00 -7.17
CA HIS A 189 11.82 23.86 -6.14
C HIS A 189 12.09 23.14 -4.80
N GLY A 190 13.34 23.18 -4.33
CA GLY A 190 13.74 22.80 -2.96
C GLY A 190 14.90 21.80 -2.88
N LYS A 191 15.94 22.15 -2.12
CA LYS A 191 17.08 21.29 -1.76
C LYS A 191 17.03 20.92 -0.28
N ASN A 192 17.21 19.63 0.02
CA ASN A 192 18.06 19.19 1.13
C ASN A 192 18.53 17.75 0.83
N LEU A 193 19.83 17.60 0.58
CA LEU A 193 20.49 16.30 0.45
C LEU A 193 21.42 16.20 1.65
N THR A 194 20.98 15.48 2.68
CA THR A 194 21.84 15.09 3.80
C THR A 194 22.23 13.63 3.59
N TRP A 195 23.53 13.38 3.55
CA TRP A 195 24.14 12.05 3.39
C TRP A 195 24.56 11.49 4.75
#